data_AF-A0A8S3F2G5-F1
#
_entry.id   AF-A0A8S3F2G5-F1
#
_cell.length_a   1.000
_cell.length_b   1.000
_cell.length_c   1.000
_cell.angle_alpha   90.00
_cell.angle_beta   90.00
_cell.angle_gamma   90.00
#
_symmetry.space_group_name_H-M   'P 1'
#
loop_
_entity.id
_entity.type
_entity.pdbx_description
1 polymer ?
#
loop_
_entity_poly.entity_id
_entity_poly.type
_entity_poly.pdbx_seq_one_letter_code
_entity_poly.pdbx_strand_id
1 'polypeptide(L)'
;DVQLLLNKAQTLFENGKKRFSFDDPRDLNDDEYCLLTSLSRDNFNDFVQIVSSSTIRPSCNRSIRTAVGIYLCKLRLGISNRLLACMFQIADKRTVSRIINSARQAIVKSFVSDNLGFGHVTREDVIGRHTTTIARELMCGGDSTDTVIIIIDGAYLYIQMK
;
A
#
# COMPACT_ATOMS: atom_id res chain seq x y z
N ASP A 1 0.60 19.05 -2.29
CA ASP A 1 -0.33 18.03 -1.79
C ASP A 1 -1.72 18.52 -1.40
N VAL A 2 -1.93 19.18 -0.25
CA VAL A 2 -3.29 19.52 0.21
C VAL A 2 -4.04 20.46 -0.75
N GLN A 3 -3.34 21.46 -1.30
CA GLN A 3 -3.93 22.43 -2.23
C GLN A 3 -4.36 21.79 -3.56
N LEU A 4 -3.61 20.79 -4.03
CA LEU A 4 -3.96 20.01 -5.22
C LEU A 4 -5.21 19.15 -4.98
N LEU A 5 -5.31 18.54 -3.78
CA LEU A 5 -6.48 17.79 -3.36
C LEU A 5 -7.74 18.68 -3.29
N LEU A 6 -7.61 19.90 -2.75
CA LEU A 6 -8.71 20.88 -2.66
C LEU A 6 -9.16 21.36 -4.04
N ASN A 7 -8.22 21.73 -4.92
CA ASN A 7 -8.51 22.12 -6.29
C ASN A 7 -9.21 20.99 -7.07
N LYS A 8 -8.82 19.72 -6.83
CA LYS A 8 -9.47 18.59 -7.47
C LYS A 8 -10.87 18.30 -6.91
N ALA A 9 -11.04 18.41 -5.60
CA ALA A 9 -12.36 18.31 -4.99
C ALA A 9 -13.31 19.34 -5.59
N GLN A 10 -12.85 20.58 -5.77
CA GLN A 10 -13.62 21.64 -6.40
C GLN A 10 -14.00 21.32 -7.86
N THR A 11 -13.05 20.89 -8.68
CA THR A 11 -13.34 20.50 -10.08
C THR A 11 -14.24 19.26 -10.19
N LEU A 12 -14.23 18.35 -9.23
CA LEU A 12 -15.18 17.24 -9.18
C LEU A 12 -16.61 17.73 -8.94
N PHE A 13 -16.78 18.67 -8.00
CA PHE A 13 -18.08 19.32 -7.76
C PHE A 13 -18.56 20.10 -8.99
N GLU A 14 -17.68 20.82 -9.68
CA GLU A 14 -17.99 21.58 -10.89
C GLU A 14 -18.39 20.69 -12.09
N ASN A 15 -17.72 19.54 -12.27
CA ASN A 15 -17.99 18.60 -13.36
C ASN A 15 -19.15 17.63 -13.08
N GLY A 16 -19.88 17.79 -11.97
CA GLY A 16 -20.96 16.89 -11.57
C GLY A 16 -20.51 15.48 -11.14
N LYS A 17 -19.20 15.20 -11.12
CA LYS A 17 -18.62 13.97 -10.59
C LYS A 17 -18.64 14.02 -9.07
N LYS A 18 -19.56 13.29 -8.45
CA LYS A 18 -19.75 13.33 -6.99
C LYS A 18 -18.67 12.59 -6.19
N ARG A 19 -17.86 11.73 -6.82
CA ARG A 19 -16.89 10.87 -6.11
C ARG A 19 -15.60 10.64 -6.87
N PHE A 20 -14.53 10.39 -6.12
CA PHE A 20 -13.35 9.68 -6.62
C PHE A 20 -13.69 8.21 -6.85
N SER A 21 -13.14 7.63 -7.91
CA SER A 21 -13.39 6.26 -8.33
C SER A 21 -12.13 5.73 -8.97
N PHE A 22 -11.70 4.54 -8.54
CA PHE A 22 -10.56 3.85 -9.16
C PHE A 22 -11.03 2.83 -10.19
N ASP A 23 -12.34 2.67 -10.41
CA ASP A 23 -12.89 1.59 -11.25
C ASP A 23 -12.82 1.90 -12.74
N ASP A 24 -13.02 3.16 -13.12
CA ASP A 24 -12.87 3.61 -14.50
C ASP A 24 -11.48 4.26 -14.67
N PRO A 25 -10.62 3.80 -15.59
CA PRO A 25 -9.31 4.41 -15.84
C PRO A 25 -9.41 5.86 -16.34
N ARG A 26 -10.58 6.30 -16.83
CA ARG A 26 -10.86 7.67 -17.25
C ARG A 26 -11.22 8.60 -16.10
N ASP A 27 -11.47 8.05 -14.90
CA ASP A 27 -11.84 8.85 -13.74
C ASP A 27 -10.67 9.60 -13.14
N LEU A 28 -9.45 9.06 -13.26
CA LEU A 28 -8.24 9.61 -12.67
C LEU A 28 -7.05 9.61 -13.66
N ASN A 29 -6.34 10.74 -13.74
CA ASN A 29 -5.07 10.85 -14.44
C ASN A 29 -3.90 10.31 -13.60
N ASP A 30 -2.71 10.16 -14.19
CA ASP A 30 -1.56 9.56 -13.48
C ASP A 30 -1.10 10.39 -12.28
N ASP A 31 -1.12 11.73 -12.39
CA ASP A 31 -0.81 12.64 -11.28
C ASP A 31 -1.77 12.44 -10.09
N GLU A 32 -3.05 12.16 -10.37
CA GLU A 32 -4.06 11.88 -9.36
C GLU A 32 -3.85 10.51 -8.71
N TYR A 33 -3.44 9.49 -9.48
CA TYR A 33 -3.01 8.22 -8.91
C TYR A 33 -1.83 8.42 -7.96
N CYS A 34 -0.81 9.17 -8.38
CA CYS A 34 0.37 9.47 -7.57
C CYS A 34 0.00 10.27 -6.32
N LEU A 35 -0.84 11.30 -6.44
CA LEU A 35 -1.29 12.12 -5.31
C LEU A 35 -2.06 11.29 -4.28
N LEU A 36 -3.01 10.48 -4.75
CA LEU A 36 -3.92 9.74 -3.89
C LEU A 36 -3.28 8.49 -3.29
N THR A 37 -2.39 7.82 -4.02
CA THR A 37 -1.91 6.48 -3.64
C THR A 37 -0.40 6.35 -3.52
N SER A 38 0.38 7.36 -3.91
CA SER A 38 1.84 7.29 -4.13
C SER A 38 2.30 6.35 -5.24
N LEU A 39 1.38 5.80 -6.02
CA LEU A 39 1.71 4.91 -7.13
C LEU A 39 1.30 5.58 -8.45
N SER A 40 2.09 5.36 -9.50
CA SER A 40 1.61 5.60 -10.86
C SER A 40 0.42 4.68 -11.14
N ARG A 41 -0.36 5.02 -12.16
CA ARG A 41 -1.50 4.22 -12.62
C ARG A 41 -1.10 2.78 -12.90
N ASP A 42 0.03 2.57 -13.57
CA ASP A 42 0.50 1.24 -13.96
C ASP A 42 0.91 0.43 -12.73
N ASN A 43 1.71 1.02 -11.83
CA ASN A 43 2.07 0.36 -10.57
C ASN A 43 0.85 0.03 -9.71
N PHE A 44 -0.17 0.90 -9.72
CA PHE A 44 -1.43 0.62 -9.04
C PHE A 44 -2.19 -0.54 -9.68
N ASN A 45 -2.21 -0.63 -11.02
CA ASN A 45 -2.83 -1.75 -11.73
C ASN A 45 -2.18 -3.08 -11.34
N ASP A 46 -0.86 -3.13 -11.41
CA ASP A 46 -0.06 -4.31 -11.09
C ASP A 46 -0.27 -4.71 -9.63
N PHE A 47 -0.24 -3.74 -8.72
CA PHE A 47 -0.50 -3.97 -7.31
C PHE A 47 -1.90 -4.55 -7.06
N VAL A 48 -2.94 -3.98 -7.69
CA VAL A 48 -4.31 -4.51 -7.58
C VAL A 48 -4.42 -5.91 -8.17
N GLN A 49 -3.70 -6.22 -9.25
CA GLN A 49 -3.67 -7.56 -9.84
C GLN A 49 -3.08 -8.59 -8.87
N ILE A 50 -1.97 -8.25 -8.19
CA ILE A 50 -1.34 -9.11 -7.16
C ILE A 50 -2.30 -9.35 -5.99
N VAL A 51 -3.01 -8.31 -5.54
CA VAL A 51 -3.95 -8.44 -4.41
C VAL A 51 -5.23 -9.19 -4.81
N SER A 52 -5.64 -9.10 -6.08
CA SER A 52 -6.84 -9.77 -6.61
C SER A 52 -6.67 -11.27 -6.81
N SER A 53 -5.46 -11.74 -7.11
CA SER A 53 -5.18 -13.13 -7.46
C SER A 53 -5.33 -14.12 -6.28
N SER A 54 -5.43 -13.63 -5.05
CA SER A 54 -5.03 -14.38 -3.85
C SER A 54 -6.04 -14.33 -2.70
N THR A 55 -7.35 -14.36 -3.02
CA THR A 55 -8.51 -14.53 -2.09
C THR A 55 -9.26 -13.24 -1.73
N ILE A 56 -10.03 -12.69 -2.67
CA ILE A 56 -11.19 -11.85 -2.30
C ILE A 56 -12.44 -12.44 -2.94
N ARG A 57 -13.37 -12.95 -2.12
CA ARG A 57 -14.75 -13.14 -2.58
C ARG A 57 -15.32 -11.76 -2.86
N PRO A 58 -15.73 -11.43 -4.10
CA PRO A 58 -16.31 -10.14 -4.39
C PRO A 58 -17.55 -9.92 -3.53
N SER A 59 -17.57 -8.81 -2.78
CA SER A 59 -18.77 -8.34 -2.12
C SER A 59 -19.57 -7.52 -3.13
N CYS A 60 -20.88 -7.77 -3.17
CA CYS A 60 -21.86 -7.18 -4.09
C CYS A 60 -21.87 -5.64 -4.19
N ASN A 61 -21.22 -4.91 -3.29
CA ASN A 61 -21.31 -3.44 -3.22
C ASN A 61 -20.00 -2.69 -3.52
N ARG A 62 -18.90 -3.38 -3.87
CA ARG A 62 -17.60 -2.71 -4.08
C ARG A 62 -16.56 -3.54 -4.83
N SER A 63 -15.83 -2.92 -5.75
CA SER A 63 -14.64 -3.50 -6.37
C SER A 63 -13.44 -3.54 -5.40
N ILE A 64 -12.59 -4.55 -5.58
CA ILE A 64 -11.30 -4.64 -4.89
C ILE A 64 -10.44 -3.40 -5.12
N ARG A 65 -10.50 -2.85 -6.33
CA ARG A 65 -9.74 -1.70 -6.79
C ARG A 65 -10.05 -0.45 -5.99
N THR A 66 -11.32 -0.14 -5.78
CA THR A 66 -11.75 0.99 -4.93
C THR A 66 -11.39 0.75 -3.45
N ALA A 67 -11.44 -0.49 -2.97
CA ALA A 67 -11.04 -0.80 -1.58
C ALA A 67 -9.53 -0.56 -1.35
N VAL A 68 -8.69 -1.05 -2.28
CA VAL A 68 -7.25 -0.83 -2.27
C VAL A 68 -6.94 0.66 -2.39
N GLY A 69 -7.58 1.37 -3.33
CA GLY A 69 -7.39 2.80 -3.49
C GLY A 69 -7.70 3.61 -2.23
N ILE A 70 -8.80 3.31 -1.52
CA ILE A 70 -9.14 3.98 -0.25
C ILE A 70 -8.12 3.67 0.85
N TYR A 71 -7.63 2.44 0.91
CA TYR A 71 -6.59 2.06 1.87
C TYR A 71 -5.28 2.83 1.60
N LEU A 72 -4.84 2.91 0.35
CA LEU A 72 -3.64 3.66 -0.03
C LEU A 72 -3.82 5.16 0.21
N CYS A 73 -4.99 5.73 -0.09
CA CYS A 73 -5.33 7.12 0.27
C CYS A 73 -5.20 7.38 1.76
N LYS A 74 -5.66 6.44 2.59
CA LYS A 74 -5.56 6.56 4.05
C LYS A 74 -4.09 6.61 4.50
N LEU A 75 -3.26 5.72 3.97
CA LEU A 75 -1.83 5.66 4.30
C LEU A 75 -1.07 6.90 3.80
N ARG A 76 -1.34 7.31 2.56
CA ARG A 76 -0.61 8.41 1.91
C ARG A 76 -0.99 9.77 2.47
N LEU A 77 -2.28 10.04 2.63
CA LEU A 77 -2.77 11.38 2.97
C LEU A 77 -3.00 11.56 4.48
N GLY A 78 -3.03 10.48 5.26
CA GLY A 78 -3.29 10.54 6.71
C GLY A 78 -4.69 11.08 7.09
N ILE A 79 -5.61 11.19 6.12
CA ILE A 79 -6.91 11.85 6.32
C ILE A 79 -7.91 11.02 7.11
N SER A 80 -8.91 11.68 7.72
CA SER A 80 -9.93 11.02 8.53
C SER A 80 -10.86 10.11 7.70
N ASN A 81 -11.44 9.08 8.34
CA ASN A 81 -12.40 8.19 7.68
C ASN A 81 -13.67 8.92 7.25
N ARG A 82 -14.01 10.05 7.90
CA ARG A 82 -15.13 10.91 7.51
C ARG A 82 -14.84 11.64 6.20
N LEU A 83 -13.61 12.13 6.02
CA LEU A 83 -13.20 12.78 4.77
C LEU A 83 -13.14 11.76 3.62
N LEU A 84 -12.59 10.57 3.86
CA LEU A 84 -12.64 9.46 2.89
C LEU A 84 -14.08 9.08 2.53
N ALA A 85 -15.00 9.05 3.50
CA ALA A 85 -16.40 8.77 3.21
C ALA A 85 -17.00 9.83 2.26
N CYS A 86 -16.68 11.10 2.46
CA CYS A 86 -17.10 12.20 1.59
C CYS A 86 -16.49 12.07 0.18
N MET A 87 -15.17 11.89 0.08
CA MET A 87 -14.44 11.78 -1.19
C MET A 87 -14.95 10.64 -2.09
N PHE A 88 -15.27 9.49 -1.49
CA PHE A 88 -15.70 8.30 -2.22
C PHE A 88 -17.22 8.08 -2.21
N GLN A 89 -18.00 9.03 -1.70
CA GLN A 89 -19.46 8.95 -1.53
C GLN A 89 -19.92 7.65 -0.84
N ILE A 90 -19.30 7.34 0.28
CA ILE A 90 -19.63 6.19 1.13
C ILE A 90 -20.55 6.69 2.23
N ALA A 91 -21.63 5.95 2.49
CA ALA A 91 -22.69 6.35 3.40
C ALA A 91 -22.18 6.78 4.80
N ASP A 92 -21.17 6.10 5.34
CA ASP A 92 -20.65 6.44 6.67
C ASP A 92 -19.19 6.01 6.93
N LYS A 93 -18.58 6.64 7.94
CA LYS A 93 -17.19 6.41 8.35
C LYS A 93 -16.91 4.99 8.85
N ARG A 94 -17.91 4.25 9.36
CA ARG A 94 -17.73 2.87 9.84
C ARG A 94 -17.61 1.93 8.65
N THR A 95 -18.41 2.15 7.60
CA THR A 95 -18.25 1.43 6.34
C THR A 95 -16.83 1.62 5.79
N VAL A 96 -16.32 2.86 5.74
CA VAL A 96 -14.91 3.15 5.37
C VAL A 96 -13.91 2.35 6.22
N SER A 97 -14.11 2.30 7.54
CA SER A 97 -13.23 1.53 8.42
C SER A 97 -13.23 0.04 8.08
N ARG A 98 -14.39 -0.54 7.76
CA ARG A 98 -14.50 -1.95 7.35
C ARG A 98 -13.79 -2.22 6.03
N ILE A 99 -13.92 -1.30 5.07
CA ILE A 99 -13.20 -1.35 3.79
C ILE A 99 -11.70 -1.36 4.03
N ILE A 100 -11.19 -0.40 4.81
CA ILE A 100 -9.76 -0.27 5.11
C ILE A 100 -9.23 -1.56 5.73
N ASN A 101 -9.96 -2.12 6.70
CA ASN A 101 -9.58 -3.38 7.35
C ASN A 101 -9.57 -4.56 6.36
N SER A 102 -10.57 -4.65 5.48
CA SER A 102 -10.66 -5.71 4.47
C SER A 102 -9.52 -5.61 3.45
N ALA A 103 -9.25 -4.40 2.96
CA ALA A 103 -8.15 -4.16 2.02
C ALA A 103 -6.80 -4.47 2.67
N ARG A 104 -6.58 -4.04 3.92
CA ARG A 104 -5.38 -4.35 4.69
C ARG A 104 -5.16 -5.86 4.83
N GLN A 105 -6.20 -6.61 5.20
CA GLN A 105 -6.11 -8.06 5.35
C GLN A 105 -5.75 -8.76 4.02
N ALA A 106 -6.38 -8.33 2.92
CA ALA A 106 -6.04 -8.85 1.61
C ALA A 106 -4.58 -8.53 1.23
N ILE A 107 -4.16 -7.27 1.36
CA ILE A 107 -2.77 -6.86 1.05
C ILE A 107 -1.75 -7.63 1.90
N VAL A 108 -2.01 -7.81 3.20
CA VAL A 108 -1.11 -8.57 4.08
C VAL A 108 -1.00 -10.03 3.63
N LYS A 109 -2.12 -10.65 3.25
CA LYS A 109 -2.16 -12.05 2.83
C LYS A 109 -1.57 -12.30 1.45
N SER A 110 -1.69 -11.33 0.55
CA SER A 110 -1.48 -11.50 -0.88
C SER A 110 -0.21 -10.86 -1.40
N PHE A 111 0.12 -9.69 -0.85
CA PHE A 111 1.26 -8.91 -1.29
C PHE A 111 2.38 -8.99 -0.28
N VAL A 112 2.09 -8.77 1.00
CA VAL A 112 3.13 -8.74 2.04
C VAL A 112 3.75 -10.12 2.18
N SER A 113 2.98 -11.20 2.27
CA SER A 113 3.56 -12.56 2.40
C SER A 113 4.60 -12.87 1.32
N ASP A 114 4.32 -12.46 0.08
CA ASP A 114 5.06 -12.90 -1.10
C ASP A 114 6.12 -11.89 -1.56
N ASN A 115 6.08 -10.64 -1.05
CA ASN A 115 6.96 -9.56 -1.52
C ASN A 115 7.67 -8.78 -0.40
N LEU A 116 7.22 -8.86 0.85
CA LEU A 116 7.77 -8.04 1.95
C LEU A 116 7.94 -8.78 3.29
N GLY A 117 7.28 -9.92 3.48
CA GLY A 117 7.25 -10.70 4.72
C GLY A 117 8.41 -11.67 4.80
N PHE A 118 8.74 -12.19 5.98
CA PHE A 118 9.95 -13.02 6.16
C PHE A 118 10.06 -14.27 5.27
N GLY A 119 8.96 -14.72 4.65
CA GLY A 119 8.94 -15.84 3.70
C GLY A 119 9.29 -15.48 2.25
N HIS A 120 9.39 -14.20 1.88
CA HIS A 120 9.61 -13.80 0.47
C HIS A 120 11.06 -13.95 0.00
N VAL A 121 12.01 -14.14 0.92
CA VAL A 121 13.44 -14.20 0.64
C VAL A 121 14.04 -15.38 1.37
N THR A 122 14.78 -16.22 0.64
CA THR A 122 15.50 -17.36 1.22
C THR A 122 16.82 -16.91 1.84
N ARG A 123 17.38 -17.71 2.75
CA ARG A 123 18.70 -17.46 3.35
C ARG A 123 19.76 -17.32 2.26
N GLU A 124 19.71 -18.22 1.28
CA GLU A 124 20.64 -18.30 0.16
C GLU A 124 20.53 -17.05 -0.73
N ASP A 125 19.31 -16.55 -0.95
CA ASP A 125 19.10 -15.28 -1.67
C ASP A 125 19.69 -14.09 -0.90
N VAL A 126 19.60 -14.04 0.43
CA VAL A 126 20.21 -12.96 1.22
C VAL A 126 21.72 -12.98 1.11
N ILE A 127 22.33 -14.16 1.22
CA ILE A 127 23.78 -14.34 1.12
C ILE A 127 24.25 -13.94 -0.29
N GLY A 128 23.57 -14.43 -1.32
CA GLY A 128 23.97 -14.26 -2.71
C GLY A 128 23.70 -12.86 -3.29
N ARG A 129 22.58 -12.22 -2.90
CA ARG A 129 22.13 -10.95 -3.53
C ARG A 129 22.14 -9.74 -2.60
N HIS A 130 22.07 -9.94 -1.29
CA HIS A 130 21.89 -8.84 -0.32
C HIS A 130 23.05 -8.66 0.67
N THR A 131 24.06 -9.54 0.63
CA THR A 131 25.27 -9.44 1.46
C THR A 131 26.46 -9.04 0.59
N THR A 132 26.89 -7.79 0.67
CA THR A 132 28.04 -7.29 -0.12
C THR A 132 29.35 -7.87 0.37
N THR A 133 30.35 -7.96 -0.52
CA THR A 133 31.70 -8.41 -0.16
C THR A 133 32.29 -7.54 0.95
N ILE A 134 32.10 -6.23 0.88
CA ILE A 134 32.56 -5.28 1.92
C ILE A 134 31.95 -5.60 3.29
N ALA A 135 30.63 -5.85 3.34
CA ALA A 135 29.97 -6.19 4.61
C ALA A 135 30.48 -7.53 5.17
N ARG A 136 30.75 -8.52 4.31
CA ARG A 136 31.35 -9.81 4.69
C ARG A 136 32.74 -9.66 5.29
N GLU A 137 33.61 -8.88 4.65
CA GLU A 137 34.95 -8.60 5.15
C GLU A 137 34.91 -7.92 6.53
N LEU A 138 34.09 -6.87 6.66
CA LEU A 138 34.04 -6.06 7.88
C LEU A 138 33.39 -6.78 9.07
N MET A 139 32.31 -7.52 8.84
CA MET A 139 31.49 -8.09 9.92
C MET A 139 31.81 -9.56 10.20
N CYS A 140 32.35 -10.29 9.22
CA CYS A 140 32.50 -11.73 9.29
C CYS A 140 33.93 -12.22 8.98
N GLY A 141 34.90 -11.30 8.83
CA GLY A 141 36.32 -11.62 8.70
C GLY A 141 36.73 -12.26 7.38
N GLY A 142 35.96 -12.06 6.31
CA GLY A 142 36.32 -12.47 4.93
C GLY A 142 36.14 -13.96 4.61
N ASP A 143 36.39 -14.85 5.58
CA ASP A 143 36.41 -16.30 5.35
C ASP A 143 35.03 -16.98 5.41
N SER A 144 34.01 -16.31 5.95
CA SER A 144 32.68 -16.90 6.10
C SER A 144 31.72 -16.43 5.00
N THR A 145 31.50 -17.31 4.02
CA THR A 145 30.60 -17.08 2.89
C THR A 145 29.15 -17.49 3.19
N ASP A 146 28.91 -18.27 4.23
CA ASP A 146 27.59 -18.71 4.69
C ASP A 146 27.12 -17.91 5.92
N THR A 147 27.26 -16.58 5.87
CA THR A 147 26.81 -15.71 6.96
C THR A 147 25.85 -14.66 6.43
N VAL A 148 24.68 -14.58 7.05
CA VAL A 148 23.68 -13.56 6.77
C VAL A 148 23.93 -12.35 7.66
N ILE A 149 24.00 -11.17 7.06
CA ILE A 149 24.07 -9.89 7.78
C ILE A 149 22.70 -9.22 7.69
N ILE A 150 22.10 -8.92 8.85
CA ILE A 150 20.79 -8.28 8.95
C ILE A 150 20.97 -6.91 9.60
N ILE A 151 20.45 -5.87 8.95
CA ILE A 151 20.34 -4.53 9.54
C ILE A 151 18.90 -4.34 9.96
N ILE A 152 18.68 -4.17 11.26
CA ILE A 152 17.35 -3.92 11.83
C ILE A 152 17.33 -2.47 12.29
N ASP A 153 16.55 -1.63 11.61
CA ASP A 153 16.22 -0.31 12.12
C ASP A 153 15.15 -0.46 13.23
N GLY A 154 15.52 -0.05 14.45
CA GLY A 154 14.69 -0.17 15.64
C GLY A 154 13.60 0.89 15.78
N ALA A 155 13.41 1.77 14.79
CA ALA A 155 12.49 2.92 14.86
C ALA A 155 11.05 2.58 15.27
N TYR A 156 10.59 1.33 15.07
CA TYR A 156 9.23 0.89 15.40
C TYR A 156 9.18 -0.31 16.35
N LEU A 157 10.28 -0.66 17.01
CA LEU A 157 10.29 -1.72 18.01
C LEU A 157 9.54 -1.24 19.26
N TYR A 158 8.42 -1.88 19.57
CA TYR A 158 7.74 -1.69 20.85
C TYR A 158 8.57 -2.31 21.96
N ILE A 159 9.21 -1.47 22.77
CA ILE A 159 9.91 -1.90 23.99
C ILE A 159 8.93 -1.80 25.15
N GLN A 160 8.45 -2.94 25.62
CA GLN A 160 7.67 -2.99 26.85
C GLN A 160 8.60 -2.71 28.03
N MET A 161 8.51 -1.51 28.59
CA MET A 161 9.16 -1.22 29.86
C MET A 161 8.39 -1.90 30.99
N LYS A 162 9.12 -2.62 31.85
CA LYS A 162 8.59 -3.21 33.09
C LYS A 162 8.49 -2.17 34.19
#